data_AF-A0AAV4C2I5-F1
#
_entry.id   AF-A0AAV4C2I5-F1
#
_cell.length_a   1.000
_cell.length_b   1.000
_cell.length_c   1.000
_cell.angle_alpha   90.00
_cell.angle_beta   90.00
_cell.angle_gamma   90.00
#
_symmetry.space_group_name_H-M   'P 1'
#
loop_
_entity.id
_entity.type
_entity.pdbx_description
1 polymer ?
#
loop_
_entity_poly.entity_id
_entity_poly.type
_entity_poly.pdbx_seq_one_letter_code
_entity_poly.pdbx_strand_id
1 'polypeptide(L)'
;MATVFWDAKGVILLDILPQGQCINGYSVLGCERCDPLRHFATGSVYQCCSTLDRLKEAIRRKRPGLLRRGLVLQHDNATPHSANLTQQWLQRYGWEILPHPAHSPDLAHSDFHLFGPLKRHLGGMAFETEDDLISELRNWFDNLDVDFFRVGINSLLSRWQKCFDLHGDYVEK
;
A
#
# COMPACT_ATOMS: atom_id res chain seq x y z
N MET A 1 12.15 -4.66 -0.30
CA MET A 1 11.06 -3.81 -0.85
C MET A 1 10.18 -3.37 0.32
N ALA A 2 9.73 -2.12 0.40
CA ALA A 2 8.87 -1.64 1.48
C ALA A 2 7.43 -1.38 1.00
N THR A 3 6.45 -1.82 1.77
CA THR A 3 5.03 -1.56 1.56
C THR A 3 4.48 -0.82 2.77
N VAL A 4 3.78 0.28 2.55
CA VAL A 4 3.23 1.12 3.62
C VAL A 4 1.73 1.30 3.45
N PHE A 5 1.01 1.10 4.56
CA PHE A 5 -0.42 1.38 4.68
C PHE A 5 -0.63 2.44 5.75
N TRP A 6 -1.41 3.46 5.44
CA TRP A 6 -1.64 4.61 6.30
C TRP A 6 -3.07 5.14 6.12
N ASP A 7 -3.57 5.83 7.14
CA ASP A 7 -4.84 6.54 7.10
C ASP A 7 -4.66 7.99 7.57
N ALA A 8 -5.75 8.76 7.68
CA ALA A 8 -5.74 10.14 8.17
C ALA A 8 -5.24 10.29 9.63
N LYS A 9 -4.89 9.19 10.32
CA LYS A 9 -4.31 9.20 11.68
C LYS A 9 -2.86 8.68 11.68
N GLY A 10 -2.27 8.40 10.53
CA GLY A 10 -0.88 7.94 10.40
C GLY A 10 -0.72 6.50 9.93
N VAL A 11 0.51 6.00 10.09
CA VAL A 11 0.90 4.68 9.59
C VAL A 11 0.23 3.54 10.35
N ILE A 12 -0.45 2.67 9.61
CA ILE A 12 -1.05 1.44 10.11
C ILE A 12 0.00 0.33 10.07
N LEU A 13 0.61 0.10 8.92
CA LEU A 13 1.62 -0.95 8.72
C LEU A 13 2.74 -0.44 7.80
N LEU A 14 3.98 -0.66 8.22
CA LEU A 14 5.16 -0.64 7.37
C LEU A 14 5.68 -2.08 7.31
N ASP A 15 5.52 -2.72 6.15
CA ASP A 15 5.96 -4.09 5.89
C ASP A 15 7.18 -4.05 4.98
N ILE A 16 8.31 -4.55 5.46
CA ILE A 16 9.57 -4.55 4.71
C ILE A 16 9.89 -6.01 4.38
N LEU A 17 9.92 -6.30 3.09
CA LEU A 17 10.27 -7.63 2.59
C LEU A 17 11.79 -7.81 2.64
N PRO A 18 12.27 -8.96 3.15
CA PRO A 18 13.69 -9.31 3.14
C PRO A 18 14.32 -9.18 1.76
N GLN A 19 15.62 -8.88 1.73
CA GLN A 19 16.40 -8.81 0.50
C GLN A 19 16.23 -10.08 -0.36
N GLY A 20 15.99 -9.89 -1.66
CA GLY A 20 15.73 -10.97 -2.62
C GLY A 20 14.26 -11.37 -2.78
N GLN A 21 13.36 -10.86 -1.93
CA GLN A 21 11.91 -10.95 -2.13
C GLN A 21 11.37 -9.66 -2.73
N CYS A 22 10.77 -9.78 -3.91
CA CYS A 22 10.08 -8.70 -4.59
C CYS A 22 8.66 -9.19 -4.92
N ILE A 23 7.70 -8.26 -5.02
CA ILE A 23 6.36 -8.54 -5.58
C ILE A 23 6.45 -8.67 -7.13
N ASN A 24 7.52 -9.29 -7.64
CA ASN A 24 7.67 -9.70 -9.04
C ASN A 24 7.67 -11.25 -9.11
N GLY A 25 7.08 -11.77 -10.18
CA GLY A 25 6.36 -13.05 -10.20
C GLY A 25 7.15 -14.36 -10.13
N TYR A 26 8.30 -14.46 -9.46
CA TYR A 26 9.12 -15.67 -9.46
C TYR A 26 9.41 -16.22 -8.05
N SER A 27 8.43 -16.90 -7.44
CA SER A 27 8.67 -17.95 -6.44
C SER A 27 7.37 -18.66 -6.11
N VAL A 28 7.20 -19.89 -6.58
CA VAL A 28 6.00 -20.69 -6.28
C VAL A 28 6.17 -21.31 -4.89
N LEU A 29 5.56 -20.71 -3.87
CA LEU A 29 5.40 -21.34 -2.55
C LEU A 29 3.91 -21.40 -2.22
N GLY A 30 3.38 -22.60 -1.99
CA GLY A 30 1.96 -22.81 -1.69
C GLY A 30 1.57 -22.20 -0.34
N CYS A 31 0.49 -21.42 -0.33
CA CYS A 31 -0.19 -20.97 0.89
C CYS A 31 -1.33 -21.95 1.22
N GLU A 32 -1.17 -22.75 2.27
CA GLU A 32 -2.21 -23.69 2.75
C GLU A 32 -3.52 -22.98 3.22
N ARG A 33 -3.47 -21.66 3.46
CA ARG A 33 -4.63 -20.87 3.89
C ARG A 33 -5.48 -20.31 2.75
N CYS A 34 -4.97 -20.37 1.51
CA CYS A 34 -5.51 -19.62 0.39
C CYS A 34 -6.45 -20.46 -0.50
N ASP A 35 -6.24 -21.77 -0.67
CA ASP A 35 -7.21 -22.76 -1.21
C ASP A 35 -6.56 -24.19 -1.17
N PRO A 36 -7.24 -25.26 -0.69
CA PRO A 36 -6.74 -26.63 -0.81
C PRO A 36 -6.67 -27.18 -2.25
N LEU A 37 -7.32 -26.54 -3.23
CA LEU A 37 -7.38 -27.01 -4.63
C LEU A 37 -6.46 -26.18 -5.54
N ARG A 38 -5.15 -26.50 -5.43
CA ARG A 38 -4.06 -26.21 -6.39
C ARG A 38 -4.42 -25.30 -7.57
N HIS A 39 -4.38 -23.99 -7.36
CA HIS A 39 -4.16 -23.02 -8.44
C HIS A 39 -2.73 -22.49 -8.33
N PHE A 40 -2.01 -22.53 -9.45
CA PHE A 40 -0.66 -21.97 -9.56
C PHE A 40 -0.73 -20.45 -9.42
N ALA A 41 -0.29 -19.92 -8.29
CA ALA A 41 -0.10 -18.48 -8.13
C ALA A 41 1.40 -18.15 -8.14
N THR A 42 1.72 -17.00 -8.73
CA THR A 42 3.08 -16.46 -8.68
C THR A 42 3.42 -16.03 -7.25
N GLY A 43 4.71 -16.05 -6.89
CA GLY A 43 5.16 -15.69 -5.54
C GLY A 43 4.73 -14.30 -5.08
N SER A 44 4.61 -13.36 -6.02
CA SER A 44 4.15 -12.01 -5.76
C SER A 44 2.70 -11.94 -5.26
N VAL A 45 1.82 -12.84 -5.74
CA VAL A 45 0.42 -12.90 -5.31
C VAL A 45 0.32 -13.45 -3.90
N TYR A 46 1.07 -14.51 -3.57
CA TYR A 46 1.14 -15.02 -2.20
C TYR A 46 1.71 -13.99 -1.22
N GLN A 47 2.72 -13.24 -1.66
CA GLN A 47 3.30 -12.17 -0.86
C GLN A 47 2.28 -11.06 -0.59
N CYS A 48 1.45 -10.70 -1.58
CA CYS A 48 0.36 -9.75 -1.40
C CYS A 48 -0.64 -10.22 -0.34
N CYS A 49 -1.14 -11.46 -0.43
CA CYS A 49 -2.04 -12.03 0.58
C CYS A 49 -1.40 -12.08 1.98
N SER A 50 -0.11 -12.42 2.09
CA SER A 50 0.61 -12.40 3.36
C SER A 50 0.69 -11.00 3.96
N THR A 51 0.97 -9.99 3.14
CA THR A 51 0.99 -8.58 3.57
C THR A 51 -0.40 -8.11 3.98
N LEU A 52 -1.46 -8.54 3.29
CA LEU A 52 -2.85 -8.25 3.67
C LEU A 52 -3.26 -8.90 5.00
N ASP A 53 -2.80 -10.12 5.29
CA ASP A 53 -2.99 -10.75 6.61
C ASP A 53 -2.32 -9.92 7.72
N ARG A 54 -1.07 -9.48 7.52
CA ARG A 54 -0.36 -8.59 8.46
C ARG A 54 -1.07 -7.26 8.63
N LEU A 55 -1.59 -6.69 7.54
CA LEU A 55 -2.34 -5.45 7.56
C LEU A 55 -3.63 -5.58 8.37
N LYS A 56 -4.38 -6.66 8.16
CA LYS A 56 -5.59 -6.94 8.95
C LYS A 56 -5.28 -7.00 10.44
N GLU A 57 -4.18 -7.65 10.82
CA GLU A 57 -3.73 -7.70 12.21
C GLU A 57 -3.25 -6.35 12.74
N ALA A 58 -2.63 -5.52 11.91
CA ALA A 58 -2.25 -4.16 12.26
C ALA A 58 -3.49 -3.27 12.46
N ILE A 59 -4.49 -3.37 11.59
CA ILE A 59 -5.78 -2.65 11.72
C ILE A 59 -6.50 -3.11 12.98
N ARG A 60 -6.56 -4.41 13.26
CA ARG A 60 -7.17 -4.95 14.49
C ARG A 60 -6.58 -4.32 15.75
N ARG A 61 -5.26 -4.08 15.76
CA ARG A 61 -4.54 -3.47 16.88
C ARG A 61 -4.66 -1.96 16.93
N LYS A 62 -4.38 -1.26 15.83
CA LYS A 62 -4.25 0.20 15.78
C LYS A 62 -5.55 0.94 15.46
N ARG A 63 -6.50 0.28 14.79
CA ARG A 63 -7.73 0.85 14.22
C ARG A 63 -8.92 -0.14 14.30
N PRO A 64 -9.23 -0.73 15.47
CA PRO A 64 -10.27 -1.78 15.56
C PRO A 64 -11.65 -1.35 15.05
N GLY A 65 -11.95 -0.04 15.11
CA GLY A 65 -13.19 0.52 14.57
C GLY A 65 -13.33 0.42 13.04
N LEU A 66 -12.24 0.38 12.27
CA LEU A 66 -12.30 0.25 10.81
C LEU A 66 -12.87 -1.10 10.38
N LEU A 67 -12.53 -2.18 11.09
CA LEU A 67 -13.05 -3.52 10.79
C LEU A 67 -14.57 -3.62 11.02
N ARG A 68 -15.16 -2.73 11.82
CA ARG A 68 -16.61 -2.70 12.09
C ARG A 68 -17.38 -1.79 11.14
N ARG A 69 -16.75 -0.70 10.69
CA ARG A 69 -17.41 0.36 9.89
C ARG A 69 -17.33 0.09 8.38
N GLY A 70 -16.55 -0.90 7.97
CA GLY A 70 -16.18 -1.09 6.57
C GLY A 70 -14.87 -0.39 6.26
N LEU A 71 -14.10 -0.99 5.35
CA LEU A 71 -12.81 -0.51 4.91
C LEU A 71 -12.83 -0.34 3.41
N VAL A 72 -12.38 0.84 2.95
CA VAL A 72 -12.12 1.12 1.54
C VAL A 72 -10.61 1.19 1.34
N LEU A 73 -10.07 0.31 0.51
CA LEU A 73 -8.65 0.20 0.20
C LEU A 73 -8.37 0.88 -1.14
N GLN A 74 -7.42 1.81 -1.19
CA GLN A 74 -6.86 2.31 -2.43
C GLN A 74 -5.48 1.67 -2.65
N HIS A 75 -5.28 1.06 -3.82
CA HIS A 75 -3.98 0.62 -4.33
C HIS A 75 -3.95 0.79 -5.85
N ASP A 76 -2.77 0.69 -6.45
CA ASP A 76 -2.61 0.72 -7.91
C ASP A 76 -3.05 -0.61 -8.55
N ASN A 77 -3.16 -0.63 -9.88
CA ASN A 77 -3.59 -1.83 -10.62
C ASN A 77 -2.44 -2.81 -10.94
N ALA A 78 -1.36 -2.81 -10.15
CA ALA A 78 -0.25 -3.74 -10.35
C ALA A 78 -0.76 -5.19 -10.40
N THR A 79 -0.16 -6.02 -11.26
CA THR A 79 -0.62 -7.40 -11.53
C THR A 79 -0.92 -8.21 -10.26
N PRO A 80 -0.10 -8.14 -9.18
CA PRO A 80 -0.37 -8.89 -7.95
C PRO A 80 -1.57 -8.37 -7.15
N HIS A 81 -1.90 -7.09 -7.27
CA HIS A 81 -3.07 -6.49 -6.62
C HIS A 81 -4.36 -6.82 -7.38
N SER A 82 -4.28 -6.89 -8.71
CA SER A 82 -5.40 -7.25 -9.60
C SER A 82 -5.58 -8.78 -9.74
N ALA A 83 -4.70 -9.59 -9.15
CA ALA A 83 -4.79 -11.05 -9.25
C ALA A 83 -6.03 -11.60 -8.55
N ASN A 84 -6.63 -12.64 -9.13
CA ASN A 84 -7.88 -13.23 -8.65
C ASN A 84 -7.80 -13.64 -7.16
N LEU A 85 -6.70 -14.25 -6.73
CA LEU A 85 -6.52 -14.62 -5.33
C LEU A 85 -6.53 -13.42 -4.36
N THR A 86 -5.90 -12.31 -4.74
CA THR A 86 -5.91 -11.08 -3.95
C THR A 86 -7.32 -10.49 -3.88
N GLN A 87 -8.03 -10.48 -5.00
CA GLN A 87 -9.42 -10.00 -5.08
C GLN A 87 -10.36 -10.87 -4.23
N GLN A 88 -10.22 -12.20 -4.30
CA GLN A 88 -10.96 -13.14 -3.45
C GLN A 88 -10.66 -12.94 -1.97
N TRP A 89 -9.39 -12.70 -1.60
CA TRP A 89 -9.01 -12.42 -0.22
C TRP A 89 -9.71 -11.15 0.29
N LEU A 90 -9.70 -10.07 -0.50
CA LEU A 90 -10.33 -8.79 -0.14
C LEU A 90 -11.86 -8.95 -0.01
N GLN A 91 -12.48 -9.65 -0.96
CA GLN A 91 -13.92 -9.96 -0.93
C GLN A 91 -14.30 -10.80 0.31
N ARG A 92 -13.51 -11.83 0.64
CA ARG A 92 -13.74 -12.70 1.80
C ARG A 92 -13.79 -11.93 3.11
N TYR A 93 -13.03 -10.85 3.22
CA TYR A 93 -13.01 -10.00 4.42
C TYR A 93 -13.87 -8.74 4.30
N GLY A 94 -14.63 -8.58 3.21
CA GLY A 94 -15.56 -7.48 3.00
C GLY A 94 -14.84 -6.13 2.87
N TRP A 95 -13.63 -6.11 2.30
CA TRP A 95 -12.90 -4.89 2.04
C TRP A 95 -13.26 -4.38 0.65
N GLU A 96 -13.78 -3.16 0.59
CA GLU A 96 -14.08 -2.49 -0.66
C GLU A 96 -12.79 -1.96 -1.28
N ILE A 97 -12.69 -2.04 -2.60
CA ILE A 97 -11.55 -1.51 -3.35
C ILE A 97 -12.00 -0.23 -4.03
N LEU A 98 -11.28 0.86 -3.78
CA LEU A 98 -11.53 2.11 -4.47
C LEU A 98 -11.09 1.98 -5.93
N PRO A 99 -11.99 2.21 -6.91
CA PRO A 99 -11.61 2.16 -8.32
C PRO A 99 -10.44 3.11 -8.61
N HIS A 100 -9.43 2.60 -9.30
CA HIS A 100 -8.24 3.38 -9.66
C HIS A 100 -7.97 3.25 -11.16
N PRO A 101 -7.83 4.36 -11.90
CA PRO A 101 -7.47 4.32 -13.31
C PRO A 101 -6.04 3.81 -13.53
N ALA A 102 -5.79 3.20 -14.70
CA ALA A 102 -4.46 2.76 -15.05
C ALA A 102 -3.52 3.96 -15.29
N HIS A 103 -2.25 3.83 -14.89
CA HIS A 103 -1.21 4.84 -15.09
C HIS A 103 -1.51 6.22 -14.46
N SER A 104 -2.22 6.27 -13.33
CA SER A 104 -2.60 7.52 -12.66
C SER A 104 -1.98 7.68 -11.26
N PRO A 105 -0.63 7.77 -11.17
CA PRO A 105 0.04 7.98 -9.88
C PRO A 105 -0.35 9.31 -9.22
N ASP A 106 -0.76 10.30 -10.01
CA ASP A 106 -1.28 11.59 -9.54
C ASP A 106 -2.60 11.48 -8.74
N LEU A 107 -3.27 10.33 -8.81
CA LEU A 107 -4.49 9.99 -8.07
C LEU A 107 -4.28 8.95 -6.95
N ALA A 108 -3.07 8.46 -6.76
CA ALA A 108 -2.72 7.53 -5.69
C ALA A 108 -2.09 8.29 -4.50
N HIS A 109 -2.70 8.19 -3.31
CA HIS A 109 -2.27 8.96 -2.15
C HIS A 109 -0.77 8.84 -1.85
N SER A 110 -0.22 7.63 -1.91
CA SER A 110 1.20 7.40 -1.60
C SER A 110 2.13 8.03 -2.64
N ASP A 111 1.76 7.99 -3.92
CA ASP A 111 2.59 8.50 -5.00
C ASP A 111 2.67 10.03 -4.97
N PHE A 112 1.53 10.71 -4.90
CA PHE A 112 1.51 12.17 -4.94
C PHE A 112 1.89 12.85 -3.62
N HIS A 113 1.69 12.18 -2.47
CA HIS A 113 1.85 12.82 -1.15
C HIS A 113 3.04 12.28 -0.36
N LEU A 114 3.21 10.95 -0.31
CA LEU A 114 4.11 10.31 0.63
C LEU A 114 5.52 10.12 0.09
N PHE A 115 5.64 9.59 -1.13
CA PHE A 115 6.94 9.18 -1.66
C PHE A 115 7.84 10.34 -2.08
N GLY A 116 7.29 11.48 -2.48
CA GLY A 116 8.07 12.69 -2.77
C GLY A 116 8.88 13.18 -1.56
N PRO A 117 8.23 13.49 -0.43
CA PRO A 117 8.90 13.81 0.83
C PRO A 117 9.87 12.73 1.32
N LEU A 118 9.50 11.45 1.24
CA LEU A 118 10.37 10.35 1.65
C LEU A 118 11.67 10.31 0.82
N LYS A 119 11.57 10.43 -0.50
CA LYS A 119 12.74 10.46 -1.38
C LYS A 119 13.67 11.63 -1.07
N ARG A 120 13.11 12.80 -0.71
CA ARG A 120 13.90 13.96 -0.30
C ARG A 120 14.61 13.72 1.03
N HIS A 121 13.95 13.08 1.99
CA HIS A 121 14.53 12.72 3.29
C HIS A 121 15.71 11.75 3.14
N LEU A 122 15.51 10.68 2.36
CA LEU A 122 16.55 9.68 2.10
C LEU A 122 17.64 10.17 1.15
N GLY A 123 17.41 11.29 0.47
CA GLY A 123 18.32 11.84 -0.55
C GLY A 123 19.66 12.23 0.06
N GLY A 124 20.73 11.58 -0.39
CA GLY A 124 22.09 11.84 0.09
C GLY A 124 22.49 11.09 1.37
N MET A 125 21.59 10.28 1.95
CA MET A 125 21.93 9.37 3.03
C MET A 125 22.63 8.12 2.48
N ALA A 126 23.65 7.66 3.20
CA ALA A 126 24.28 6.36 2.97
C ALA A 126 24.02 5.48 4.20
N PHE A 127 23.67 4.22 3.95
CA PHE A 127 23.38 3.24 4.99
C PHE A 127 24.39 2.09 4.85
N GLU A 128 24.97 1.66 5.97
CA GLU A 128 25.95 0.56 5.98
C GLU A 128 25.23 -0.79 5.90
N THR A 129 24.05 -0.88 6.53
CA THR A 129 23.24 -2.10 6.57
C THR A 129 21.79 -1.86 6.17
N GLU A 130 21.08 -2.93 5.84
CA GLU A 130 19.63 -2.89 5.63
C GLU A 130 18.90 -2.47 6.91
N ASP A 131 19.38 -2.89 8.08
CA ASP A 131 18.79 -2.54 9.38
C ASP A 131 18.89 -1.04 9.67
N ASP A 132 19.97 -0.37 9.23
CA ASP A 132 20.11 1.09 9.34
C ASP A 132 19.05 1.80 8.49
N LEU A 133 18.86 1.35 7.23
CA LEU A 133 17.82 1.87 6.35
C LEU A 133 16.42 1.63 6.94
N ILE A 134 16.15 0.43 7.45
CA ILE A 134 14.87 0.08 8.07
C ILE A 134 14.60 0.95 9.28
N SER A 135 15.61 1.18 10.11
CA SER A 135 15.51 2.01 11.31
C SER A 135 15.25 3.46 10.95
N GLU A 136 15.93 3.99 9.93
CA GLU A 136 15.69 5.34 9.44
C GLU A 136 14.30 5.51 8.83
N LEU A 137 13.84 4.53 8.04
CA LEU A 137 12.47 4.54 7.51
C LEU A 137 11.44 4.60 8.63
N ARG A 138 11.59 3.76 9.67
CA ARG A 138 10.70 3.76 10.83
C ARG A 138 10.73 5.11 11.55
N ASN A 139 11.93 5.63 11.81
CA ASN A 139 12.12 6.93 12.44
C ASN A 139 11.43 8.05 11.65
N TRP A 140 11.59 8.07 10.32
CA TRP A 140 10.94 9.07 9.49
C TRP A 140 9.41 8.99 9.59
N PHE A 141 8.83 7.80 9.47
CA PHE A 141 7.40 7.60 9.57
C PHE A 141 6.82 7.95 10.95
N ASP A 142 7.54 7.62 12.03
CA ASP A 142 7.13 7.88 13.41
C ASP A 142 7.17 9.38 13.77
N ASN A 143 7.95 10.18 13.04
CA ASN A 143 8.05 11.62 13.21
C ASN A 143 7.10 12.44 12.31
N LEU A 144 6.31 11.79 11.44
CA LEU A 144 5.33 12.49 10.62
C LEU A 144 4.12 12.91 11.47
N ASP A 145 3.72 14.17 11.36
CA ASP A 145 2.56 14.71 12.06
C ASP A 145 1.24 14.13 11.51
N VAL A 146 0.21 14.01 12.37
CA VAL A 146 -1.12 13.56 11.94
C VAL A 146 -1.70 14.43 10.82
N ASP A 147 -1.44 15.73 10.85
CA ASP A 147 -1.92 16.66 9.83
C ASP A 147 -1.28 16.40 8.47
N PHE A 148 -0.04 15.89 8.42
CA PHE A 148 0.56 15.41 7.16
C PHE A 148 -0.35 14.36 6.51
N PHE A 149 -0.79 13.35 7.27
CA PHE A 149 -1.63 12.30 6.72
C PHE A 149 -3.05 12.79 6.39
N ARG A 150 -3.63 13.68 7.21
CA ARG A 150 -4.95 14.28 6.91
C ARG A 150 -4.93 15.07 5.61
N VAL A 151 -3.90 15.89 5.40
CA VAL A 151 -3.73 16.64 4.15
C VAL A 151 -3.65 15.69 2.97
N GLY A 152 -2.86 14.62 3.09
CA GLY A 152 -2.77 13.58 2.05
C GLY A 152 -4.14 13.01 1.66
N ILE A 153 -4.90 12.51 2.65
CA ILE A 153 -6.24 11.94 2.43
C ILE A 153 -7.22 12.97 1.84
N ASN A 154 -7.26 14.17 2.39
CA ASN A 154 -8.21 15.19 1.97
C ASN A 154 -7.90 15.78 0.58
N SER A 155 -6.65 15.71 0.13
CA SER A 155 -6.23 16.21 -1.19
C SER A 155 -6.74 15.34 -2.35
N LEU A 156 -7.24 14.13 -2.10
CA LEU A 156 -7.71 13.25 -3.16
C LEU A 156 -8.93 13.82 -3.89
N LEU A 157 -9.88 14.44 -3.15
CA LEU A 157 -11.09 15.00 -3.74
C LEU A 157 -10.78 16.15 -4.70
N SER A 158 -9.87 17.06 -4.32
CA SER A 158 -9.48 18.17 -5.19
C SER A 158 -8.70 17.69 -6.43
N ARG A 159 -7.90 16.63 -6.29
CA ARG A 159 -7.22 15.99 -7.42
C ARG A 159 -8.17 15.31 -8.39
N TRP A 160 -9.19 14.59 -7.89
CA TRP A 160 -10.24 14.03 -8.74
C TRP A 160 -11.00 15.11 -9.50
N GLN A 161 -11.36 16.20 -8.83
CA GLN A 161 -12.02 17.32 -9.50
C GLN A 161 -11.13 17.89 -10.61
N LYS A 162 -9.84 18.10 -10.32
CA LYS A 162 -8.90 18.62 -11.32
C LYS A 162 -8.69 17.65 -12.49
N CYS A 163 -8.62 16.35 -12.25
CA CYS A 163 -8.55 15.35 -13.33
C CYS A 163 -9.82 15.37 -14.20
N PHE A 164 -11.00 15.52 -13.58
CA PHE A 164 -12.26 15.67 -14.30
C PHE A 164 -12.28 16.94 -15.16
N ASP A 165 -11.86 18.07 -14.60
CA ASP A 165 -11.78 19.36 -15.30
C ASP A 165 -10.77 19.33 -16.47
N LEU A 166 -9.73 18.49 -16.35
CA LEU A 166 -8.73 18.25 -17.39
C LEU A 166 -9.12 17.13 -18.37
N HIS A 167 -10.37 16.65 -18.33
CA HIS A 167 -10.88 15.58 -19.19
C HIS A 167 -10.06 14.28 -19.14
N GLY A 168 -9.50 13.96 -17.97
CA GLY A 168 -8.68 12.77 -17.75
C GLY A 168 -7.19 12.94 -18.02
N ASP A 169 -6.72 14.15 -18.34
CA ASP A 169 -5.28 14.46 -18.43
C ASP A 169 -4.65 14.57 -17.02
N TYR A 170 -3.32 14.48 -16.96
CA TYR A 170 -2.56 14.47 -15.72
C TYR A 170 -2.75 15.75 -14.90
N VAL A 171 -2.96 15.58 -13.59
CA VAL A 171 -3.22 16.67 -12.65
C VAL A 171 -1.97 17.52 -12.38
N GLU A 172 -0.80 16.92 -12.51
CA GLU A 172 0.52 17.57 -12.38
C GLU A 172 1.24 17.50 -13.73
N LYS A 173 1.77 18.64 -14.19
CA LYS A 173 2.63 18.76 -15.37
C LYS A 173 4.07 18.95 -14.93
#